data_AF-A0A7U3V1W8-F1
#
_entry.id   AF-A0A7U3V1W8-F1
#
_cell.length_a   1.000
_cell.length_b   1.000
_cell.length_c   1.000
_cell.angle_alpha   90.00
_cell.angle_beta   90.00
_cell.angle_gamma   90.00
#
_symmetry.space_group_name_H-M   'P 1'
#
loop_
_entity.id
_entity.type
_entity.pdbx_description
1 polymer ?
#
loop_
_entity_poly.entity_id
_entity_poly.type
_entity_poly.pdbx_seq_one_letter_code
_entity_poly.pdbx_strand_id
1 'polypeptide(L)' 'MMMNLSANRKDTLAVEVSHISNFSVWILTRRKELFMSYEDFPWFKNQTVNAIMNVEELSEGVFLLGRY' A
#
# COMPACT_ATOMS: atom_id res chain seq x y z
N MET A 1 -14.81 20.88 -11.40
CA MET A 1 -13.35 20.72 -11.60
C MET A 1 -12.72 20.65 -10.22
N MET A 2 -12.23 19.49 -9.80
CA MET A 2 -11.43 19.36 -8.59
C MET A 2 -10.14 18.66 -8.99
N MET A 3 -9.06 19.44 -8.99
CA MET A 3 -7.69 18.97 -9.02
C MET A 3 -7.10 19.33 -7.67
N ASN A 4 -6.44 18.38 -7.01
CA ASN A 4 -5.23 18.65 -6.26
C ASN A 4 -4.62 17.33 -5.78
N LEU A 5 -3.46 16.99 -6.35
CA LEU A 5 -2.39 16.22 -5.72
C LEU A 5 -1.11 16.53 -6.52
N SER A 6 -0.61 17.76 -6.35
CA SER A 6 0.76 18.10 -6.73
C SER A 6 1.67 17.69 -5.57
N ALA A 7 2.19 16.47 -5.64
CA ALA A 7 3.42 16.12 -4.97
C ALA A 7 4.30 15.48 -6.03
N ASN A 8 5.32 16.21 -6.44
CA ASN A 8 6.37 15.82 -7.35
C ASN A 8 7.15 14.62 -6.76
N ARG A 9 6.57 13.42 -6.74
CA ARG A 9 7.21 12.18 -6.30
C ARG A 9 7.89 11.55 -7.50
N LYS A 10 9.16 11.89 -7.66
CA LYS A 10 10.19 11.09 -8.34
C LYS A 10 9.85 9.60 -8.24
N ASP A 11 9.40 9.01 -9.34
CA ASP A 11 9.22 7.58 -9.66
C ASP A 11 9.32 6.56 -8.51
N THR A 12 8.68 6.83 -7.37
CA THR A 12 8.34 5.79 -6.40
C THR A 12 7.22 5.04 -7.10
N LEU A 13 7.41 3.74 -7.32
CA LEU A 13 6.39 2.90 -7.95
C LEU A 13 5.05 3.22 -7.28
N ALA A 14 4.10 3.77 -8.05
CA ALA A 14 2.85 4.31 -7.52
C ALA A 14 2.06 3.16 -6.89
N VAL A 15 2.23 3.01 -5.58
CA VAL A 15 1.59 2.00 -4.75
C VAL A 15 0.73 2.72 -3.73
N GLU A 16 -0.54 2.34 -3.73
CA GLU A 16 -1.56 2.94 -2.89
C GLU A 16 -2.37 1.83 -2.23
N VAL A 17 -2.74 2.00 -0.97
CA VAL A 17 -3.69 1.10 -0.31
C VAL A 17 -5.10 1.53 -0.67
N SER A 18 -5.83 0.67 -1.38
CA SER A 18 -7.20 0.96 -1.83
C SER A 18 -8.25 0.58 -0.78
N HIS A 19 -8.00 -0.46 0.02
CA HIS A 19 -8.94 -0.95 1.03
C HIS A 19 -8.23 -1.68 2.17
N ILE A 20 -8.70 -1.49 3.41
CA ILE A 20 -8.29 -2.25 4.58
C ILE A 20 -9.53 -2.91 5.18
N SER A 21 -9.46 -4.21 5.38
CA SER A 21 -10.53 -4.99 6.01
C SER A 21 -10.02 -5.73 7.26
N ASN A 22 -10.91 -6.46 7.92
CA ASN A 22 -10.56 -7.29 9.08
C ASN A 22 -9.66 -8.49 8.73
N PHE A 23 -9.56 -8.86 7.45
CA PHE A 23 -8.88 -10.09 7.01
C PHE A 23 -7.80 -9.85 5.96
N SER A 24 -7.77 -8.67 5.35
CA SER A 24 -6.84 -8.38 4.26
C SER A 24 -6.64 -6.88 4.04
N VAL A 25 -5.59 -6.58 3.29
CA VAL A 25 -5.33 -5.26 2.71
C VAL A 25 -5.34 -5.40 1.19
N TRP A 26 -5.84 -4.38 0.51
CA TRP A 26 -5.82 -4.29 -0.94
C TRP A 26 -4.84 -3.20 -1.35
N ILE A 27 -3.94 -3.55 -2.25
CA ILE A 27 -2.87 -2.66 -2.71
C ILE A 27 -3.02 -2.45 -4.21
N LEU A 28 -3.25 -1.21 -4.60
CA LEU A 28 -3.25 -0.78 -5.99
C LEU A 28 -1.81 -0.49 -6.42
N THR A 29 -1.36 -1.23 -7.42
CA THR A 29 -0.10 -0.99 -8.13
C THR A 29 -0.41 -0.46 -9.53
N ARG A 30 0.60 0.05 -10.25
CA ARG A 30 0.46 0.67 -11.59
C ARG A 30 -0.44 -0.08 -12.60
N ARG A 31 -0.57 -1.40 -12.50
CA ARG A 31 -1.31 -2.22 -13.48
C ARG A 31 -2.34 -3.19 -12.88
N LYS A 32 -2.40 -3.32 -11.55
CA LYS A 32 -3.26 -4.31 -10.90
C LYS A 32 -3.50 -3.99 -9.45
N GLU A 33 -4.63 -4.45 -8.97
CA GLU A 33 -4.97 -4.48 -7.55
C GLU A 33 -4.59 -5.85 -6.98
N LEU A 34 -3.91 -5.84 -5.83
CA LEU A 34 -3.41 -7.02 -5.16
C LEU A 34 -4.16 -7.25 -3.85
N PHE A 35 -4.70 -8.46 -3.70
CA PHE A 35 -5.30 -8.90 -2.45
C PHE A 35 -4.23 -9.50 -1.54
N MET A 36 -4.02 -8.88 -0.38
CA MET A 36 -3.02 -9.29 0.61
C MET A 36 -3.74 -9.80 1.87
N SER A 37 -4.02 -11.10 1.89
CA SER A 37 -4.60 -11.82 3.06
C SER A 37 -3.71 -11.71 4.29
N TYR A 38 -4.28 -11.56 5.49
CA TYR A 38 -3.53 -11.65 6.74
C TYR A 38 -3.05 -13.07 7.09
N GLU A 39 -3.59 -14.10 6.44
CA GLU A 39 -3.10 -15.47 6.58
C GLU A 39 -1.76 -15.65 5.85
N ASP A 40 -1.65 -15.08 4.65
CA ASP A 40 -0.45 -15.16 3.81
C ASP A 40 0.57 -14.06 4.15
N PHE A 41 0.09 -12.88 4.56
CA PHE A 41 0.88 -11.68 4.86
C PHE A 41 0.60 -11.19 6.29
N PRO A 42 0.94 -11.97 7.33
CA PRO A 42 0.56 -11.70 8.72
C PRO A 42 1.17 -10.42 9.29
N TRP A 43 2.23 -9.89 8.67
CA TRP A 43 2.84 -8.63 9.10
C TRP A 43 1.95 -7.41 8.91
N PHE A 44 0.86 -7.48 8.13
CA PHE A 44 -0.13 -6.40 8.07
C PHE A 44 -1.12 -6.43 9.25
N LYS A 45 -1.41 -7.62 9.80
CA LYS A 45 -2.53 -7.85 10.73
C LYS A 45 -2.48 -6.98 11.98
N ASN A 46 -1.27 -6.72 12.50
CA ASN A 46 -1.06 -6.02 13.76
C ASN A 46 -0.45 -4.62 13.58
N GLN A 47 -0.43 -4.10 12.35
CA GLN A 47 0.12 -2.79 12.05
C GLN A 47 -0.93 -1.70 12.24
N THR A 48 -0.46 -0.49 12.58
CA THR A 48 -1.35 0.67 12.59
C THR A 48 -1.82 0.97 11.18
N VAL A 49 -3.05 1.47 11.05
CA VAL A 49 -3.58 1.93 9.76
C VAL A 49 -2.60 2.90 9.10
N ASN A 50 -1.98 3.78 9.88
CA ASN A 50 -0.99 4.73 9.37
C ASN A 50 0.21 4.03 8.70
N ALA A 51 0.76 2.98 9.32
CA ALA A 51 1.87 2.21 8.75
C ALA A 51 1.44 1.45 7.48
N ILE A 52 0.23 0.91 7.45
CA ILE A 52 -0.34 0.23 6.27
C ILE A 52 -0.55 1.23 5.13
N MET A 53 -1.05 2.43 5.42
CA MET A 53 -1.28 3.47 4.41
C MET A 53 0.01 4.03 3.79
N ASN A 54 1.17 3.75 4.39
CA ASN A 54 2.48 4.19 3.91
C ASN A 54 3.30 3.00 3.41
N VAL A 55 2.65 2.03 2.76
CA VAL A 55 3.35 0.96 2.06
C VAL A 55 4.11 1.53 0.87
N GLU A 56 5.36 1.09 0.75
CA GLU A 56 6.24 1.38 -0.38
C GLU A 56 6.59 0.09 -1.11
N GLU A 57 6.60 0.13 -2.44
CA GLU A 57 7.12 -0.98 -3.26
C GLU A 57 8.60 -0.72 -3.57
N LEU A 58 9.47 -1.59 -3.07
CA LEU A 58 10.91 -1.51 -3.32
C LEU A 58 11.29 -2.03 -4.70
N SER A 59 10.61 -3.10 -5.11
CA SER A 59 10.76 -3.78 -6.39
C SER A 59 9.47 -4.53 -6.69
N GLU A 60 9.27 -4.99 -7.92
CA GLU A 60 8.03 -5.66 -8.32
C GLU A 60 7.61 -6.77 -7.33
N GLY A 61 6.47 -6.56 -6.66
CA GLY A 61 5.91 -7.50 -5.69
C GLY A 61 6.57 -7.55 -4.30
N VAL A 62 7.57 -6.69 -4.04
CA VAL A 62 8.22 -6.55 -2.72
C VAL A 62 7.74 -5.28 -2.05
N PHE A 63 6.94 -5.44 -0.99
CA PHE A 63 6.32 -4.34 -0.25
C PHE A 63 6.95 -4.19 1.13
N LEU A 64 7.26 -2.94 1.50
CA LEU A 64 7.65 -2.56 2.84
C LEU A 64 6.60 -1.66 3.46
N LEU A 65 6.38 -1.84 4.77
CA LEU A 65 5.60 -0.93 5.57
C LEU A 65 6.45 0.31 5.90
N GLY A 66 5.86 1.50 5.72
CA GLY A 66 6.49 2.75 6.10
C GLY A 66 6.84 2.74 7.59
N ARG A 67 8.10 3.05 7.90
CA ARG A 67 8.54 3.24 9.28
C ARG A 67 8.16 4.65 9.74
N TYR A 68 7.50 4.71 10.90
CA TYR A 68 7.43 5.90 11.73
C TYR A 68 8.53 5.86 12.77
#